data_AF-A0A1A2V966-F1
#
_entry.id   AF-A0A1A2V966-F1
#
_cell.length_a   1.000
_cell.length_b   1.000
_cell.length_c   1.000
_cell.angle_alpha   90.00
_cell.angle_beta   90.00
_cell.angle_gamma   90.00
#
_symmetry.space_group_name_H-M   'P 1'
#
loop_
_entity.id
_entity.type
_entity.pdbx_description
1 polymer ?
#
loop_
_entity_poly.entity_id
_entity_poly.type
_entity_poly.pdbx_seq_one_letter_code
_entity_poly.pdbx_strand_id
1 'polypeptide(L)'
;MKLTHFTRSTVRRHGLLGAVAGSALGVAAATIAAPTANAQPAPCTASEVATTISAVTGPAGQYLDAHPDVNDALTRAGSQPPADARASMRAFFDTHPAELADLRGIAQPLTNLRGRCDSFLSGGQITALLEEFAP
;
A
#
# COMPACT_ATOMS: atom_id res chain seq x y z
N MET A 1 1.64 58.07 -20.18
CA MET A 1 1.10 58.00 -21.56
C MET A 1 1.06 56.54 -21.99
N LYS A 2 -0.09 56.07 -22.50
CA LYS A 2 -0.25 54.76 -23.16
C LYS A 2 0.55 54.74 -24.47
N LEU A 3 1.18 53.61 -24.81
CA LEU A 3 1.19 53.15 -26.20
C LEU A 3 1.33 51.62 -26.28
N THR A 4 0.19 51.01 -26.60
CA THR A 4 0.02 49.70 -27.26
C THR A 4 0.89 49.57 -28.50
N HIS A 5 1.62 48.45 -28.66
CA HIS A 5 1.88 47.88 -29.98
C HIS A 5 1.88 46.35 -29.95
N PHE A 6 1.45 45.82 -31.08
CA PHE A 6 0.82 44.55 -31.35
C PHE A 6 1.77 43.72 -32.23
N THR A 7 1.88 42.42 -31.94
CA THR A 7 1.86 41.32 -32.93
C THR A 7 3.14 40.71 -33.56
N ARG A 8 3.08 39.37 -33.52
CA ARG A 8 3.61 38.29 -34.41
C ARG A 8 5.07 37.82 -34.31
N SER A 9 5.18 36.66 -33.66
CA SER A 9 5.59 35.35 -34.21
C SER A 9 6.70 35.31 -35.26
N THR A 10 7.83 34.69 -34.90
CA THR A 10 8.58 33.80 -35.79
C THR A 10 9.22 32.67 -34.98
N VAL A 11 8.72 31.45 -35.19
CA VAL A 11 9.43 30.20 -34.91
C VAL A 11 10.73 30.21 -35.74
N ARG A 12 11.89 30.05 -35.08
CA ARG A 12 13.15 29.76 -35.78
C ARG A 12 13.78 28.49 -35.21
N ARG A 13 13.56 27.40 -35.93
CA ARG A 13 14.34 26.16 -35.86
C ARG A 13 15.68 26.40 -36.56
N HIS A 14 16.78 26.40 -35.81
CA HIS A 14 18.16 26.20 -36.27
C HIS A 14 18.81 25.39 -35.13
N GLY A 15 19.18 24.12 -35.23
CA GLY A 15 19.91 23.49 -36.32
C GLY A 15 21.40 23.71 -36.08
N LEU A 16 22.05 22.87 -35.27
CA LEU A 16 23.45 22.46 -35.46
C LEU A 16 23.83 21.30 -34.51
N LEU A 17 24.32 20.21 -35.11
CA LEU A 17 25.10 19.19 -34.44
C LEU A 17 26.41 19.81 -33.91
N GLY A 18 26.77 19.50 -32.67
CA GLY A 18 28.04 19.86 -32.06
C GLY A 18 28.68 18.63 -31.41
N ALA A 19 29.95 18.39 -31.76
CA ALA A 19 30.73 17.22 -31.44
C ALA A 19 31.19 17.12 -29.97
N VAL A 20 31.61 15.90 -29.60
CA VAL A 20 32.12 15.45 -28.30
C VAL A 20 33.46 16.11 -27.93
N ALA A 21 33.59 16.63 -26.71
CA ALA A 21 34.86 16.70 -25.94
C ALA A 21 34.63 17.05 -24.45
N GLY A 22 35.04 16.16 -23.54
CA GLY A 22 35.76 16.50 -22.31
C GLY A 22 35.03 17.00 -21.04
N SER A 23 35.18 16.20 -19.97
CA SER A 23 35.29 16.55 -18.53
C SER A 23 34.06 16.98 -17.70
N ALA A 24 33.62 16.02 -16.88
CA ALA A 24 32.99 16.05 -15.56
C ALA A 24 32.75 17.41 -14.86
N LEU A 25 31.49 17.66 -14.46
CA LEU A 25 31.05 18.00 -13.09
C LEU A 25 29.53 17.72 -13.01
N GLY A 26 29.13 16.93 -12.00
CA GLY A 26 27.92 16.12 -11.98
C GLY A 26 26.60 16.90 -12.01
N VAL A 27 25.77 16.60 -13.01
CA VAL A 27 24.33 16.70 -12.88
C VAL A 27 23.89 15.48 -12.08
N ALA A 28 23.55 15.67 -10.81
CA ALA A 28 22.83 14.67 -10.03
C ALA A 28 21.44 14.51 -10.66
N ALA A 29 21.36 13.75 -11.75
CA ALA A 29 20.13 13.11 -12.15
C ALA A 29 19.81 12.14 -11.01
N ALA A 30 18.88 12.53 -10.15
CA ALA A 30 18.20 11.63 -9.24
C ALA A 30 17.43 10.63 -10.11
N THR A 31 18.16 9.67 -10.67
CA THR A 31 17.60 8.41 -11.10
C THR A 31 17.09 7.80 -9.81
N ILE A 32 15.79 7.93 -9.56
CA ILE A 32 15.09 6.98 -8.72
C ILE A 32 15.26 5.67 -9.49
N ALA A 33 16.36 4.97 -9.22
CA ALA A 33 16.46 3.56 -9.49
C ALA A 33 15.34 2.94 -8.66
N ALA A 34 14.15 2.83 -9.25
CA ALA A 34 13.17 1.89 -8.75
C ALA A 34 13.94 0.57 -8.64
N PRO A 35 14.02 -0.06 -7.46
CA PRO A 35 14.76 -1.30 -7.32
C PRO A 35 14.18 -2.26 -8.35
N THR A 36 14.97 -2.60 -9.37
CA THR A 36 14.67 -3.72 -10.26
C THR A 36 14.79 -4.95 -9.39
N ALA A 37 13.66 -5.31 -8.77
CA ALA A 37 13.57 -6.32 -7.76
C ALA A 37 13.83 -7.71 -8.36
N ASN A 38 15.11 -8.05 -8.51
CA ASN A 38 15.57 -9.39 -8.18
C ASN A 38 15.50 -9.51 -6.65
N ALA A 39 14.29 -9.41 -6.08
CA ALA A 39 14.10 -9.54 -4.65
C ALA A 39 14.31 -11.02 -4.29
N GLN A 40 15.51 -11.32 -3.78
CA GLN A 40 15.60 -12.30 -2.69
C GLN A 40 14.39 -12.07 -1.78
N PRO A 41 13.63 -13.10 -1.36
CA PRO A 41 12.50 -12.91 -0.47
C PRO A 41 12.93 -11.96 0.65
N ALA A 42 12.25 -10.82 0.75
CA ALA A 42 12.64 -9.82 1.72
C ALA A 42 12.61 -10.46 3.13
N PRO A 43 13.61 -10.14 3.98
CA PRO A 43 13.77 -10.82 5.25
C PRO A 43 12.55 -10.55 6.14
N CYS A 44 12.05 -11.58 6.83
CA CYS A 44 10.93 -11.50 7.78
C CYS A 44 11.27 -10.61 8.98
N THR A 45 11.27 -9.30 8.75
CA THR A 45 11.63 -8.25 9.68
C THR A 45 10.37 -7.57 10.19
N ALA A 46 10.45 -7.01 11.40
CA ALA A 46 9.33 -6.24 11.97
C ALA A 46 8.89 -5.08 11.07
N SER A 47 9.82 -4.44 10.34
CA SER A 47 9.51 -3.34 9.42
C SER A 47 8.75 -3.81 8.17
N GLU A 48 9.08 -4.98 7.61
CA GLU A 48 8.33 -5.56 6.49
C GLU A 48 6.90 -5.94 6.91
N VAL A 49 6.75 -6.48 8.12
CA VAL A 49 5.44 -6.80 8.71
C VAL A 49 4.60 -5.53 8.85
N ALA A 50 5.15 -4.49 9.48
CA ALA A 50 4.45 -3.21 9.66
C ALA A 50 4.08 -2.55 8.33
N THR A 51 4.98 -2.61 7.33
CA THR A 51 4.72 -2.08 5.98
C THR A 51 3.57 -2.85 5.31
N THR A 52 3.57 -4.18 5.44
CA THR A 52 2.51 -5.04 4.88
C THR A 52 1.16 -4.79 5.55
N ILE A 53 1.14 -4.65 6.89
CA ILE A 53 -0.07 -4.29 7.63
C ILE A 53 -0.61 -2.95 7.12
N SER A 54 0.25 -1.94 6.99
CA SER A 54 -0.16 -0.62 6.50
C SER A 54 -0.72 -0.65 5.08
N ALA A 55 -0.17 -1.50 4.21
CA ALA A 55 -0.67 -1.71 2.85
C ALA A 55 -2.06 -2.36 2.80
N VAL A 56 -2.50 -3.01 3.89
CA VAL A 56 -3.83 -3.64 3.98
C VAL A 56 -4.82 -2.77 4.75
N THR A 57 -4.42 -2.18 5.87
CA THR A 57 -5.36 -1.47 6.77
C THR A 57 -5.92 -0.18 6.16
N GLY A 58 -5.11 0.55 5.39
CA GLY A 58 -5.59 1.74 4.66
C GLY A 58 -6.69 1.41 3.64
N PRO A 59 -6.42 0.50 2.67
CA PRO A 59 -7.45 0.05 1.73
C PRO A 59 -8.66 -0.63 2.39
N ALA A 60 -8.45 -1.40 3.45
CA ALA A 60 -9.56 -2.00 4.21
C ALA A 60 -10.47 -0.93 4.82
N GLY A 61 -9.92 0.12 5.44
CA GLY A 61 -10.71 1.23 5.96
C GLY A 61 -11.54 1.91 4.87
N GLN A 62 -10.93 2.25 3.73
CA GLN A 62 -11.64 2.85 2.60
C GLN A 62 -12.77 1.94 2.05
N TYR A 63 -12.52 0.64 1.99
CA TYR A 63 -13.52 -0.32 1.57
C TYR A 63 -14.70 -0.36 2.55
N LEU A 64 -14.43 -0.40 3.86
CA LEU A 64 -15.46 -0.45 4.90
C LEU A 64 -16.28 0.85 4.95
N ASP A 65 -15.65 2.02 4.76
CA ASP A 65 -16.36 3.29 4.66
C ASP A 65 -17.33 3.32 3.46
N ALA A 66 -16.98 2.62 2.37
CA ALA A 66 -17.84 2.48 1.19
C ALA A 66 -18.90 1.37 1.32
N HIS A 67 -18.78 0.47 2.30
CA HIS A 67 -19.65 -0.68 2.52
C HIS A 67 -20.17 -0.70 3.97
N PRO A 68 -21.15 0.16 4.31
CA PRO A 68 -21.61 0.34 5.68
C PRO A 68 -22.21 -0.95 6.29
N ASP A 69 -22.83 -1.80 5.49
CA ASP A 69 -23.35 -3.10 5.90
C ASP A 69 -22.24 -4.06 6.37
N VAL A 70 -21.13 -4.12 5.62
CA VAL A 70 -19.96 -4.92 5.97
C VAL A 70 -19.25 -4.34 7.18
N ASN A 71 -19.13 -3.01 7.24
CA ASN A 71 -18.56 -2.31 8.38
C ASN A 71 -19.34 -2.58 9.67
N ASP A 72 -20.67 -2.48 9.64
CA ASP A 72 -21.54 -2.76 10.78
C ASP A 72 -21.49 -4.23 11.20
N ALA A 73 -21.39 -5.15 10.23
CA ALA A 73 -21.22 -6.57 10.51
C ALA A 73 -19.90 -6.85 11.25
N LEU A 74 -18.77 -6.36 10.72
CA LEU A 74 -17.46 -6.54 11.34
C LEU A 74 -17.37 -5.84 12.70
N THR A 75 -17.96 -4.65 12.83
CA THR A 75 -18.02 -3.91 14.10
C THR A 75 -18.78 -4.69 15.17
N ARG A 76 -19.94 -5.25 14.83
CA ARG A 76 -20.69 -6.13 15.75
C ARG A 76 -19.92 -7.41 16.08
N ALA A 77 -19.27 -8.03 15.09
CA ALA A 77 -18.47 -9.22 15.34
C ALA A 77 -17.31 -8.94 16.31
N GLY A 78 -16.73 -7.73 16.26
CA GLY A 78 -15.64 -7.32 17.13
C GLY A 78 -15.97 -7.27 18.63
N SER A 79 -17.25 -7.15 19.00
CA SER A 79 -17.70 -7.17 20.40
C SER A 79 -18.18 -8.53 20.89
N GLN A 80 -18.23 -9.53 20.02
CA GLN A 80 -18.71 -10.87 20.33
C GLN A 80 -17.59 -11.78 20.88
N PRO A 81 -17.94 -12.81 21.66
CA PRO A 81 -17.02 -13.89 21.97
C PRO A 81 -16.42 -14.50 20.68
N PRO A 82 -15.15 -14.95 20.67
CA PRO A 82 -14.49 -15.39 19.43
C PRO A 82 -15.19 -16.50 18.65
N ALA A 83 -15.95 -17.38 19.33
CA ALA A 83 -16.72 -18.42 18.67
C ALA A 83 -17.93 -17.82 17.91
N ASP A 84 -18.65 -16.91 18.58
CA ASP A 84 -19.84 -16.24 18.05
C ASP A 84 -19.48 -15.28 16.91
N ALA A 85 -18.39 -14.52 17.05
CA ALA A 85 -17.85 -13.65 16.00
C ALA A 85 -17.56 -14.45 14.71
N ARG A 86 -16.93 -15.62 14.84
CA ARG A 86 -16.65 -16.48 13.68
C ARG A 86 -17.92 -17.04 13.06
N ALA A 87 -18.92 -17.40 13.88
CA ALA A 87 -20.19 -17.91 13.37
C ALA A 87 -20.99 -16.83 12.65
N SER A 88 -21.09 -15.63 13.23
CA SER A 88 -21.81 -14.49 12.66
C SER A 88 -21.18 -14.03 11.35
N MET A 89 -19.85 -13.99 11.25
CA MET A 89 -19.16 -13.63 10.00
C MET A 89 -19.32 -14.67 8.90
N ARG A 90 -19.32 -15.98 9.23
CA ARG A 90 -19.64 -17.00 8.23
C ARG A 90 -21.04 -16.79 7.66
N ALA A 91 -22.04 -16.67 8.54
CA ALA A 91 -23.43 -16.46 8.13
C ALA A 91 -23.61 -15.18 7.32
N PHE A 92 -22.92 -14.08 7.68
CA PHE A 92 -22.97 -12.84 6.92
C PHE A 92 -22.40 -13.01 5.50
N PHE A 93 -21.22 -13.59 5.37
CA PHE A 93 -20.58 -13.73 4.06
C PHE A 93 -21.17 -14.83 3.17
N ASP A 94 -21.97 -15.75 3.71
CA ASP A 94 -22.78 -16.67 2.90
C ASP A 94 -23.77 -15.90 1.98
N THR A 95 -24.23 -14.72 2.41
CA THR A 95 -25.09 -13.84 1.61
C THR A 95 -24.36 -12.66 0.99
N HIS A 96 -23.07 -12.46 1.30
CA HIS A 96 -22.21 -11.38 0.80
C HIS A 96 -20.90 -11.95 0.20
N PRO A 97 -20.97 -12.84 -0.81
CA PRO A 97 -19.78 -13.52 -1.32
C PRO A 97 -18.86 -12.60 -2.14
N ALA A 98 -19.38 -11.52 -2.72
CA ALA A 98 -18.60 -10.54 -3.46
C ALA A 98 -17.71 -9.73 -2.49
N GLU A 99 -18.30 -9.27 -1.40
CA GLU A 99 -17.63 -8.50 -0.36
C GLU A 99 -16.56 -9.32 0.35
N LEU A 100 -16.83 -10.62 0.54
CA LEU A 100 -15.83 -11.57 1.02
C LEU A 100 -14.65 -11.68 0.04
N ALA A 101 -14.90 -11.72 -1.26
CA ALA A 101 -13.84 -11.81 -2.27
C ALA A 101 -12.99 -10.53 -2.28
N ASP A 102 -13.61 -9.37 -2.17
CA ASP A 102 -12.92 -8.08 -2.12
C ASP A 102 -12.05 -7.95 -0.87
N LEU A 103 -12.59 -8.27 0.31
CA LEU A 103 -11.82 -8.27 1.56
C LEU A 103 -10.67 -9.28 1.54
N ARG A 104 -10.84 -10.45 0.89
CA ARG A 104 -9.74 -11.40 0.68
C ARG A 104 -8.68 -10.84 -0.26
N GLY A 105 -9.08 -10.12 -1.30
CA GLY A 105 -8.17 -9.40 -2.20
C GLY A 105 -7.34 -8.36 -1.43
N ILE A 106 -8.01 -7.54 -0.60
CA ILE A 106 -7.35 -6.55 0.26
C ILE A 106 -6.37 -7.21 1.24
N ALA A 107 -6.74 -8.36 1.83
CA ALA A 107 -5.90 -9.10 2.78
C ALA A 107 -4.81 -9.98 2.14
N GLN A 108 -4.72 -10.02 0.80
CA GLN A 108 -3.76 -10.89 0.09
C GLN A 108 -2.30 -10.65 0.49
N PRO A 109 -1.81 -9.40 0.68
CA PRO A 109 -0.43 -9.15 1.10
C PRO A 109 -0.07 -9.81 2.44
N LEU A 110 -1.00 -9.81 3.40
CA LEU A 110 -0.80 -10.46 4.71
C LEU A 110 -0.72 -11.98 4.58
N THR A 111 -1.55 -12.57 3.71
CA THR A 111 -1.54 -14.02 3.46
C THR A 111 -0.22 -14.45 2.80
N ASN A 112 0.27 -13.66 1.85
CA ASN A 112 1.58 -13.89 1.23
C ASN A 112 2.72 -13.79 2.25
N LEU A 113 2.72 -12.74 3.07
CA LEU A 113 3.71 -12.55 4.13
C LEU A 113 3.71 -13.72 5.11
N ARG A 114 2.53 -14.16 5.56
CA ARG A 114 2.41 -15.31 6.47
C ARG A 114 3.00 -16.58 5.86
N GLY A 115 2.69 -16.88 4.59
CA GLY A 115 3.24 -18.04 3.89
C GLY A 115 4.77 -18.03 3.78
N ARG A 116 5.39 -16.84 3.84
CA ARG A 116 6.86 -16.66 3.82
C ARG A 116 7.49 -16.63 5.22
N CYS A 117 6.74 -16.22 6.25
CA CYS A 117 7.27 -15.85 7.57
C CYS A 117 6.64 -16.62 8.75
N ASP A 118 6.14 -17.83 8.51
CA ASP A 118 5.31 -18.62 9.45
C ASP A 118 5.91 -18.78 10.87
N SER A 119 7.24 -18.71 11.01
CA SER A 119 7.94 -18.80 12.31
C SER A 119 7.94 -17.50 13.15
N PHE A 120 7.66 -16.34 12.55
CA PHE A 120 7.80 -15.02 13.18
C PHE A 120 6.46 -14.37 13.52
N LEU A 121 5.34 -14.88 12.97
CA LEU A 121 4.06 -14.18 12.94
C LEU A 121 2.91 -15.03 13.47
N SER A 122 3.08 -15.59 14.67
CA SER A 122 1.87 -15.99 15.41
C SER A 122 1.17 -14.72 15.91
N GLY A 123 -0.15 -14.63 15.71
CA GLY A 123 -0.92 -13.46 16.18
C GLY A 123 -0.73 -13.19 17.67
N GLY A 124 -0.54 -14.25 18.48
CA GLY A 124 -0.25 -14.14 19.91
C GLY A 124 1.09 -13.49 20.25
N GLN A 125 2.15 -13.73 19.46
CA GLN A 125 3.45 -13.06 19.66
C GLN A 125 3.37 -11.57 19.36
N ILE A 126 2.62 -11.18 18.32
CA ILE A 126 2.42 -9.76 17.98
C ILE A 126 1.62 -9.07 19.09
N THR A 127 0.55 -9.69 19.59
CA THR A 127 -0.21 -9.16 20.71
C THR A 127 0.65 -9.01 21.97
N ALA A 128 1.39 -10.05 22.36
CA ALA A 128 2.27 -9.97 23.52
C ALA A 128 3.35 -8.88 23.39
N LEU A 129 3.88 -8.68 22.18
CA LEU A 129 4.83 -7.59 21.89
C LEU A 129 4.17 -6.21 22.03
N LEU A 130 2.94 -6.05 21.54
CA LEU A 130 2.18 -4.80 21.65
C LEU A 130 1.83 -4.47 23.10
N GLU A 131 1.52 -5.48 23.92
CA GLU A 131 1.26 -5.32 25.36
C GLU A 131 2.51 -4.83 26.11
N GLU A 132 3.71 -5.26 25.73
CA GLU A 132 4.97 -4.76 26.31
C GLU A 132 5.23 -3.27 26.02
N PHE A 133 4.74 -2.76 24.89
CA PHE A 133 4.86 -1.34 24.53
C PHE A 133 3.73 -0.47 25.09
N ALA A 134 2.71 -1.06 25.72
CA ALA A 134 1.63 -0.31 26.33
C ALA A 134 2.14 0.37 27.64
N PRO A 135 1.86 1.67 27.85
CA PRO A 135 2.30 2.40 29.04
C PRO A 135 1.55 2.01 30.32
#